data_AF-A0A961RGW8-F1
#
_entry.id   AF-A0A961RGW8-F1
#
_cell.length_a   1.000
_cell.length_b   1.000
_cell.length_c   1.000
_cell.angle_alpha   90.00
_cell.angle_beta   90.00
_cell.angle_gamma   90.00
#
_symmetry.space_group_name_H-M   'P 1'
#
loop_
_entity.id
_entity.type
_entity.pdbx_description
1 polymer ?
#
loop_
_entity_poly.entity_id
_entity_poly.type
_entity_poly.pdbx_seq_one_letter_code
_entity_poly.pdbx_strand_id
1 'polypeptide(L)'
;MPTDDQLPAISAAMNLDGEFLESLSEARKERDANIAANLQRTIEGAAKKLDVFRYPSPSGIGHPTSKPVALMRDLCEIIGGQTILDPFMGSGTTLVACAKLGRKGIGIELDPDYFDIACERVRKAYDQPDFFVSSPGVPPAVQEDMGL
;
A
#
# COMPACT_ATOMS: atom_id res chain seq x y z
N MET A 1 13.59 16.32 -27.94
CA MET A 1 14.05 17.72 -28.16
C MET A 1 15.52 17.68 -28.51
N PRO A 2 16.00 18.44 -29.51
CA PRO A 2 17.42 18.51 -29.88
C PRO A 2 18.30 18.90 -28.69
N THR A 3 19.56 18.45 -28.65
CA THR A 3 20.54 18.87 -27.63
C THR A 3 21.11 20.26 -27.93
N ASP A 4 21.80 20.88 -26.97
CA ASP A 4 22.46 22.18 -27.16
C ASP A 4 23.47 22.15 -28.29
N ASP A 5 24.21 21.05 -28.42
CA ASP A 5 25.20 20.87 -29.49
C ASP A 5 24.56 20.69 -30.88
N GLN A 6 23.28 20.28 -30.93
CA GLN A 6 22.53 20.08 -32.18
C GLN A 6 21.82 21.35 -32.65
N LEU A 7 21.59 22.32 -31.76
CA LEU A 7 20.84 23.55 -32.07
C LEU A 7 21.48 24.41 -33.16
N PRO A 8 22.81 24.67 -33.16
CA PRO A 8 23.41 25.50 -34.20
C PRO A 8 23.24 24.91 -35.60
N ALA A 9 23.37 23.59 -35.73
CA ALA A 9 23.22 22.88 -37.00
C ALA A 9 21.76 22.89 -37.50
N ILE A 10 20.79 22.69 -36.60
CA ILE A 10 19.36 22.71 -36.93
C ILE A 10 18.91 24.14 -37.27
N SER A 11 19.36 25.14 -36.51
CA SER A 11 19.08 26.55 -36.75
C SER A 11 19.58 26.99 -38.13
N ALA A 12 20.79 26.57 -38.50
CA ALA A 12 21.37 26.87 -39.81
C ALA A 12 20.64 26.15 -40.95
N ALA A 13 20.27 24.88 -40.77
CA ALA A 13 19.61 24.08 -41.81
C ALA A 13 18.15 24.48 -42.06
N MET A 14 17.46 24.93 -41.02
CA MET A 14 16.04 25.30 -41.08
C MET A 14 15.79 26.81 -41.13
N ASN A 15 16.86 27.60 -41.12
CA ASN A 15 16.82 29.08 -41.15
C ASN A 15 15.91 29.66 -40.05
N LEU A 16 16.06 29.13 -38.83
CA LEU A 16 15.24 29.49 -37.68
C LEU A 16 15.60 30.89 -37.18
N ASP A 17 14.58 31.69 -36.86
CA ASP A 17 14.74 33.04 -36.34
C ASP A 17 14.89 33.08 -34.82
N GLY A 18 15.22 34.27 -34.30
CA GLY A 18 15.44 34.46 -32.86
C GLY A 18 14.20 34.19 -32.01
N GLU A 19 13.02 34.45 -32.55
CA GLU A 19 11.73 34.21 -31.88
C GLU A 19 11.50 32.71 -31.66
N PHE A 20 11.79 31.89 -32.66
CA PHE A 20 11.71 30.44 -32.54
C PHE A 20 12.72 29.87 -31.54
N LEU A 21 13.96 30.38 -31.54
CA LEU A 21 15.00 29.95 -30.59
C LEU A 21 14.64 30.30 -29.14
N GLU A 22 13.99 31.45 -28.93
CA GLU A 22 13.51 31.87 -27.62
C GLU A 22 12.39 30.94 -27.12
N SER A 23 11.39 30.67 -27.96
CA SER A 23 10.33 29.69 -27.71
C SER A 23 10.88 28.29 -27.38
N LEU A 24 11.90 27.82 -28.13
CA LEU A 24 12.57 26.55 -27.82
C LEU A 24 13.26 26.56 -26.46
N SER A 25 13.85 27.70 -26.06
CA SER A 25 14.51 27.85 -24.76
C SER A 25 13.50 27.79 -23.60
N GLU A 26 12.31 28.38 -23.78
CA GLU A 26 11.23 28.36 -22.79
C GLU A 26 10.64 26.95 -22.63
N ALA A 27 10.33 26.29 -23.74
CA ALA A 27 9.83 24.92 -23.74
C ALA A 27 10.81 23.92 -23.09
N ARG A 28 12.12 24.19 -23.15
CA ARG A 28 13.13 23.40 -22.42
C ARG A 28 13.11 23.66 -20.93
N LYS A 29 13.03 24.91 -20.48
CA LYS A 29 12.91 25.25 -19.05
C LYS A 29 11.69 24.55 -18.44
N GLU A 30 10.56 24.56 -19.15
CA GLU A 30 9.35 23.89 -18.72
C GLU A 30 9.51 22.36 -18.67
N ARG A 31 10.09 21.76 -19.72
CA ARG A 31 10.39 20.32 -19.73
C ARG A 31 11.31 19.92 -18.58
N ASP A 32 12.37 20.66 -18.35
CA ASP A 32 13.39 20.33 -17.34
C ASP A 32 12.80 20.45 -15.93
N ALA A 33 11.97 21.47 -15.69
CA ALA A 33 11.16 21.59 -14.47
C ALA A 33 10.19 20.40 -14.31
N ASN A 34 9.52 19.98 -15.38
CA ASN A 34 8.62 18.83 -15.37
C ASN A 34 9.37 17.51 -15.12
N ILE A 35 10.55 17.31 -15.72
CA ILE A 35 11.39 16.14 -15.49
C ILE A 35 11.83 16.08 -14.03
N ALA A 36 12.30 17.20 -13.46
CA ALA A 36 12.70 17.26 -12.06
C ALA A 36 11.54 16.92 -11.11
N ALA A 37 10.36 17.50 -11.34
CA ALA A 37 9.16 17.21 -10.56
C ALA A 37 8.67 15.75 -10.71
N ASN A 38 8.80 15.16 -11.91
CA ASN A 38 8.43 13.77 -12.17
C ASN A 38 9.43 12.78 -11.58
N LEU A 39 10.72 13.09 -11.62
CA LEU A 39 11.78 12.27 -11.07
C LEU A 39 11.62 12.14 -9.55
N GLN A 40 11.34 13.26 -8.87
CA GLN A 40 11.08 13.27 -7.43
C GLN A 40 9.89 12.36 -7.06
N ARG A 41 8.76 12.52 -7.77
CA ARG A 41 7.58 11.64 -7.61
C ARG A 41 7.89 10.18 -7.90
N THR A 42 8.72 9.91 -8.91
CA THR A 42 9.13 8.54 -9.27
C THR A 42 10.02 7.94 -8.19
N ILE A 43 10.95 8.69 -7.61
CA ILE A 43 11.82 8.23 -6.51
C ILE A 43 11.01 7.95 -5.25
N GLU A 44 10.09 8.85 -4.89
CA GLU A 44 9.16 8.67 -3.77
C GLU A 44 8.26 7.45 -3.97
N GLY A 45 7.77 7.22 -5.19
CA GLY A 45 6.99 6.04 -5.55
C GLY A 45 7.79 4.74 -5.58
N ALA A 46 9.04 4.78 -6.05
CA ALA A 46 9.92 3.62 -6.18
C ALA A 46 10.44 3.08 -4.84
N ALA A 47 10.45 3.91 -3.78
CA ALA A 47 10.82 3.48 -2.43
C ALA A 47 9.85 2.44 -1.83
N LYS A 48 8.61 2.39 -2.33
CA LYS A 48 7.66 1.30 -2.06
C LYS A 48 7.76 0.27 -3.18
N LYS A 49 8.68 -0.69 -3.08
CA LYS A 49 8.60 -1.90 -3.93
C LYS A 49 7.33 -2.67 -3.57
N LEU A 50 6.30 -2.52 -4.40
CA LEU A 50 4.99 -3.16 -4.22
C LEU A 50 5.00 -4.67 -4.61
N ASP A 51 6.10 -5.16 -5.17
CA ASP A 51 6.19 -6.49 -5.79
C ASP A 51 6.97 -7.52 -4.97
N VAL A 52 7.90 -7.09 -4.10
CA VAL A 52 8.72 -8.00 -3.28
C VAL A 52 8.68 -7.61 -1.81
N PHE A 53 7.91 -8.39 -1.05
CA PHE A 53 7.76 -8.25 0.39
C PHE A 53 8.67 -9.22 1.16
N ARG A 54 9.45 -8.72 2.11
CA ARG A 54 10.35 -9.54 2.96
C ARG A 54 9.98 -9.39 4.43
N TYR A 55 9.41 -10.44 5.00
CA TYR A 55 9.06 -10.51 6.43
C TYR A 55 9.52 -11.86 7.01
N PRO A 56 9.92 -11.90 8.30
CA PRO A 56 10.21 -13.15 8.97
C PRO A 56 8.93 -13.98 9.13
N SER A 57 9.08 -15.31 9.07
CA SER A 57 7.96 -16.22 9.36
C SER A 57 7.56 -16.07 10.83
N PRO A 58 6.27 -15.92 11.15
CA PRO A 58 5.83 -15.89 12.53
C PRO A 58 5.94 -17.29 13.14
N SER A 59 6.31 -17.36 14.42
CA SER A 59 6.39 -18.60 15.21
C SER A 59 5.52 -18.49 16.47
N GLY A 60 5.04 -19.63 16.98
CA GLY A 60 4.35 -19.70 18.29
C GLY A 60 2.89 -19.24 18.34
N ILE A 61 2.20 -19.12 17.20
CA ILE A 61 0.84 -18.58 17.11
C ILE A 61 -0.27 -19.65 17.25
N GLY A 62 0.09 -20.94 17.33
CA GLY A 62 -0.90 -22.03 17.45
C GLY A 62 -1.62 -22.39 16.13
N HIS A 63 -1.34 -21.67 15.04
CA HIS A 63 -1.80 -22.01 13.69
C HIS A 63 -0.60 -22.20 12.74
N PRO A 64 -0.51 -23.35 12.04
CA PRO A 64 0.70 -23.80 11.36
C PRO A 64 1.21 -22.87 10.24
N THR A 65 0.32 -22.11 9.60
CA THR A 65 0.65 -21.26 8.43
C THR A 65 0.24 -19.80 8.61
N SER A 66 0.35 -19.29 9.85
CA SER A 66 0.02 -17.88 10.13
C SER A 66 0.86 -16.91 9.28
N LYS A 67 0.22 -15.89 8.71
CA LYS A 67 0.92 -14.82 7.99
C LYS A 67 1.52 -13.80 8.97
N PRO A 68 2.62 -13.11 8.63
CA PRO A 68 3.11 -11.99 9.43
C PRO A 68 2.09 -10.84 9.47
N VAL A 69 1.81 -10.29 10.65
CA VAL A 69 0.89 -9.14 10.80
C VAL A 69 1.40 -7.92 10.05
N ALA A 70 2.72 -7.67 10.07
CA ALA A 70 3.32 -6.54 9.36
C ALA A 70 3.08 -6.60 7.84
N LEU A 71 3.13 -7.80 7.24
CA LEU A 71 2.78 -8.00 5.84
C LEU A 71 1.33 -7.61 5.57
N MET A 72 0.40 -8.12 6.39
CA MET A 72 -1.03 -7.82 6.19
C MET A 72 -1.35 -6.34 6.40
N ARG A 73 -0.68 -5.66 7.32
CA ARG A 73 -0.80 -4.21 7.52
C ARG A 73 -0.39 -3.45 6.27
N ASP A 74 0.80 -3.73 5.74
CA ASP A 74 1.33 -3.00 4.60
C ASP A 74 0.45 -3.26 3.35
N LEU A 75 -0.08 -4.49 3.17
CA LEU A 75 -1.06 -4.79 2.13
C LEU A 75 -2.38 -4.02 2.29
N CYS A 76 -2.92 -3.93 3.51
CA CYS A 76 -4.13 -3.16 3.79
C CYS A 76 -3.94 -1.66 3.49
N GLU A 77 -2.77 -1.11 3.81
CA GLU A 77 -2.41 0.27 3.49
C GLU A 77 -2.33 0.50 1.97
N ILE A 78 -1.69 -0.40 1.23
CA ILE A 78 -1.56 -0.34 -0.23
C ILE A 78 -2.94 -0.38 -0.92
N ILE A 79 -3.83 -1.26 -0.48
CA ILE A 79 -5.17 -1.41 -1.08
C ILE A 79 -6.06 -0.19 -0.80
N GLY A 80 -5.87 0.49 0.33
CA GLY A 80 -6.59 1.72 0.65
C GLY A 80 -8.10 1.56 0.97
N GLY A 81 -8.60 0.34 1.09
CA GLY A 81 -10.02 0.05 1.40
C GLY A 81 -10.41 0.35 2.86
N GLN A 82 -11.63 0.87 3.08
CA GLN A 82 -12.16 1.16 4.43
C GLN A 82 -12.63 -0.10 5.18
N THR A 83 -13.14 -1.07 4.43
CA THR A 83 -13.57 -2.39 4.92
C THR A 83 -12.82 -3.46 4.16
N ILE A 84 -12.21 -4.41 4.86
CA ILE A 84 -11.45 -5.52 4.30
C ILE A 84 -12.18 -6.82 4.61
N LEU A 85 -12.30 -7.70 3.61
CA LEU A 85 -12.85 -9.04 3.76
C LEU A 85 -11.71 -10.07 3.66
N ASP A 86 -11.69 -11.02 4.60
CA ASP A 86 -10.83 -12.19 4.56
C ASP A 86 -11.68 -13.47 4.68
N PRO A 87 -12.01 -14.15 3.57
CA PRO A 87 -12.87 -15.32 3.59
C PRO A 87 -12.18 -16.59 4.13
N PHE A 88 -10.88 -16.53 4.42
CA PHE A 88 -10.09 -17.64 4.93
C PHE A 88 -9.16 -17.11 6.03
N MET A 89 -9.74 -16.48 7.05
CA MET A 89 -8.99 -15.64 7.98
C MET A 89 -7.97 -16.43 8.81
N GLY A 90 -8.14 -17.75 8.95
CA GLY A 90 -7.28 -18.61 9.76
C GLY A 90 -7.17 -18.03 11.16
N SER A 91 -5.93 -17.76 11.58
CA SER A 91 -5.65 -17.17 12.89
C SER A 91 -5.94 -15.66 13.02
N GLY A 92 -6.64 -15.05 12.06
CA GLY A 92 -7.15 -13.67 12.14
C GLY A 92 -6.12 -12.57 11.86
N THR A 93 -5.01 -12.88 11.18
CA THR A 93 -3.89 -11.93 10.99
C THR A 93 -4.31 -10.65 10.24
N THR A 94 -5.17 -10.80 9.22
CA THR A 94 -5.73 -9.68 8.46
C THR A 94 -6.59 -8.76 9.32
N LEU A 95 -7.42 -9.34 10.20
CA LEU A 95 -8.29 -8.58 11.10
C LEU A 95 -7.50 -7.86 12.19
N VAL A 96 -6.43 -8.47 12.71
CA VAL A 96 -5.49 -7.80 13.63
C VAL A 96 -4.84 -6.60 12.95
N ALA A 97 -4.44 -6.71 11.68
CA ALA A 97 -3.92 -5.58 10.92
C ALA A 97 -4.97 -4.48 10.72
N CYS A 98 -6.23 -4.85 10.44
CA CYS A 98 -7.33 -3.90 10.33
C CYS A 98 -7.54 -3.12 11.64
N ALA A 99 -7.58 -3.82 12.78
CA ALA A 99 -7.73 -3.20 14.10
C ALA A 99 -6.61 -2.17 14.37
N LYS A 100 -5.36 -2.53 14.07
CA LYS A 100 -4.20 -1.64 14.22
C LYS A 100 -4.21 -0.44 13.28
N LEU A 101 -4.86 -0.54 12.13
CA LEU A 101 -5.01 0.55 11.17
C LEU A 101 -6.29 1.37 11.37
N GLY A 102 -7.14 1.02 12.34
CA GLY A 102 -8.45 1.64 12.52
C GLY A 102 -9.43 1.37 11.38
N ARG A 103 -9.28 0.22 10.71
CA ARG A 103 -10.12 -0.21 9.58
C ARG A 103 -11.13 -1.27 9.99
N LYS A 104 -12.23 -1.35 9.26
CA LYS A 104 -13.21 -2.44 9.44
C LYS A 104 -12.68 -3.70 8.78
N GLY A 105 -12.78 -4.83 9.46
CA GLY A 105 -12.42 -6.15 8.95
C GLY A 105 -13.56 -7.13 9.14
N ILE A 106 -13.83 -7.95 8.13
CA ILE A 106 -14.77 -9.08 8.18
C ILE A 106 -13.95 -10.34 7.88
N GLY A 107 -13.98 -11.32 8.77
CA GLY A 107 -13.27 -12.58 8.58
C GLY A 107 -14.22 -13.77 8.67
N ILE A 108 -13.97 -14.77 7.83
CA ILE A 108 -14.70 -16.04 7.83
C ILE A 108 -13.67 -17.14 8.06
N GLU A 109 -13.95 -18.03 9.01
CA GLU A 109 -13.18 -19.24 9.28
C GLU A 109 -14.13 -20.39 9.54
N LEU A 110 -13.83 -21.54 8.96
CA LEU A 110 -14.65 -22.74 9.06
C LEU A 110 -14.30 -23.56 10.30
N ASP A 111 -13.01 -23.63 10.64
CA ASP A 111 -12.54 -24.41 11.77
C ASP A 111 -12.80 -23.67 13.09
N PRO A 112 -13.56 -24.26 14.03
CA PRO A 112 -13.94 -23.60 15.27
C PRO A 112 -12.72 -23.27 16.17
N ASP A 113 -11.71 -24.13 16.19
CA ASP A 113 -10.52 -23.91 17.03
C ASP A 113 -9.71 -22.72 16.49
N TYR A 114 -9.58 -22.61 15.17
CA TYR A 114 -8.94 -21.45 14.54
C TYR A 114 -9.78 -20.17 14.65
N PHE A 115 -11.11 -20.29 14.59
CA PHE A 115 -12.02 -19.17 14.82
C PHE A 115 -11.85 -18.58 16.21
N ASP A 116 -11.75 -19.42 17.25
CA ASP A 116 -11.54 -18.97 18.63
C ASP A 116 -10.17 -18.29 18.80
N ILE A 117 -9.12 -18.85 18.22
CA ILE A 117 -7.77 -18.23 18.21
C ILE A 117 -7.82 -16.86 17.52
N ALA A 118 -8.52 -16.74 16.38
CA ALA A 118 -8.67 -15.48 15.66
C ALA A 118 -9.42 -14.45 16.51
N CYS A 119 -10.55 -14.83 17.13
CA CYS A 119 -11.35 -13.96 17.98
C CYS A 119 -10.53 -13.41 19.16
N GLU A 120 -9.77 -14.27 19.86
CA GLU A 120 -8.92 -13.84 20.96
C GLU A 120 -7.86 -12.83 20.50
N ARG A 121 -7.20 -13.10 19.37
CA ARG A 121 -6.15 -12.23 18.83
C ARG A 121 -6.70 -10.88 18.36
N VAL A 122 -7.86 -10.87 17.72
CA VAL A 122 -8.54 -9.65 17.28
C VAL A 122 -8.94 -8.83 18.50
N ARG A 123 -9.58 -9.44 19.51
CA ARG A 123 -9.94 -8.75 20.75
C ARG A 123 -8.73 -8.10 21.42
N LYS A 124 -7.62 -8.85 21.57
CA LYS A 124 -6.37 -8.30 22.12
C LYS A 124 -5.84 -7.11 21.34
N ALA A 125 -5.97 -7.11 20.01
CA ALA A 125 -5.52 -6.00 19.17
C ALA A 125 -6.38 -4.74 19.36
N TYR A 126 -7.68 -4.89 19.62
CA TYR A 126 -8.58 -3.79 19.96
C TYR A 126 -8.43 -3.29 21.40
N ASP A 127 -8.09 -4.18 22.34
CA ASP A 127 -7.82 -3.82 23.75
C ASP A 127 -6.50 -3.04 23.90
N GLN A 128 -5.61 -3.13 22.91
CA GLN A 128 -4.31 -2.46 22.87
C GLN A 128 -4.16 -1.64 21.56
N PRO A 129 -4.98 -0.60 21.35
CA PRO A 129 -4.92 0.19 20.14
C PRO A 129 -3.63 1.03 20.12
N ASP A 130 -3.12 1.31 18.91
CA ASP A 130 -2.03 2.26 18.75
C ASP A 130 -2.56 3.68 19.11
N PHE A 131 -1.74 4.49 19.78
CA PHE A 131 -2.16 5.74 20.44
C PHE A 131 -2.90 6.74 19.51
N PHE A 132 -2.62 6.70 18.21
CA PHE A 132 -3.18 7.60 17.20
C PHE A 132 -4.37 7.01 16.43
N VAL A 133 -4.87 5.83 16.81
CA VAL A 133 -5.89 5.10 16.06
C VAL A 133 -7.22 5.13 16.80
N SER A 134 -8.20 5.81 16.21
CA SER A 134 -9.59 5.76 16.68
C SER A 134 -10.17 4.39 16.34
N SER A 135 -10.44 3.58 17.36
CA SER A 135 -10.94 2.22 17.17
C SER A 135 -12.48 2.20 17.22
N PRO A 136 -13.18 1.84 16.13
CA PRO A 136 -14.58 1.47 16.24
C PRO A 136 -14.61 0.16 17.02
N GLY A 137 -15.03 0.18 18.29
CA GLY A 137 -14.91 -0.95 19.22
C GLY A 137 -15.35 -2.31 18.64
N VAL A 138 -14.85 -3.40 19.22
CA VAL A 138 -15.04 -4.77 18.72
C VAL A 138 -16.53 -5.10 18.59
N PRO A 139 -17.08 -5.33 17.38
CA PRO A 139 -18.39 -5.91 17.26
C PRO A 139 -18.36 -7.35 17.79
N PRO A 140 -19.46 -7.87 18.37
CA PRO A 140 -19.49 -9.24 18.86
C PRO A 140 -19.20 -10.21 17.71
N ALA A 141 -18.28 -11.16 17.94
CA ALA A 141 -18.04 -12.26 17.01
C ALA A 141 -19.30 -13.14 16.98
N VAL A 142 -19.72 -13.52 15.77
CA VAL A 142 -20.85 -14.43 15.56
C VAL A 142 -20.30 -15.67 14.86
N GLN A 143 -20.53 -16.83 15.46
CA GLN A 143 -20.29 -18.12 14.83
C GLN A 143 -21.66 -18.68 14.43
N GLU A 144 -21.88 -18.83 13.12
CA GLU A 144 -23.10 -19.41 12.58
C GLU A 144 -22.82 -20.86 12.17
N ASP A 145 -23.71 -21.77 12.56
CA ASP A 145 -23.67 -23.15 12.10
C ASP A 145 -24.18 -23.21 10.65
N MET A 146 -23.37 -23.75 9.74
CA MET A 146 -23.77 -23.89 8.34
C MET A 146 -24.75 -25.04 8.10
N GLY A 147 -25.03 -25.87 9.12
CA GLY A 147 -26.09 -26.89 9.08
C GLY A 147 -25.91 -27.92 7.96
N LEU A 148 -24.67 -28.21 7.58
CA LEU A 148 -24.29 -29.14 6.52
C LEU A 148 -24.10 -30.57 7.03
#